data_AF-A0A9Q0XSS9-F1
#
_entry.id   AF-A0A9Q0XSS9-F1
#
_cell.length_a   1.000
_cell.length_b   1.000
_cell.length_c   1.000
_cell.angle_alpha   90.00
_cell.angle_beta   90.00
_cell.angle_gamma   90.00
#
_symmetry.space_group_name_H-M   'P 1'
#
loop_
_entity.id
_entity.type
_entity.pdbx_description
1 polymer ?
#
loop_
_entity_poly.entity_id
_entity_poly.type
_entity_poly.pdbx_seq_one_letter_code
_entity_poly.pdbx_strand_id
1 'polypeptide(L)'
;ARLNCFPSAQLKGRFNNTPYGERVCPSGNEVPENLSHTILECRLYGSEHLYYLHPITSKYTGMPSTDLLKFLLSGANQTTTQSVAKFLFAALRIRKSYH
;
A
#
# COMPACT_ATOMS: atom_id res chain seq x y z
N ALA A 1 -9.09 -4.10 -6.51
CA ALA A 1 -8.29 -5.21 -5.94
C ALA A 1 -8.88 -5.58 -4.58
N ARG A 2 -9.10 -6.86 -4.26
CA ARG A 2 -9.67 -7.26 -2.96
C ARG A 2 -8.57 -7.26 -1.88
N LEU A 3 -8.89 -6.63 -0.75
CA LEU A 3 -8.01 -6.22 0.36
C LEU A 3 -7.19 -7.32 1.06
N ASN A 4 -7.58 -8.59 0.96
CA ASN A 4 -7.01 -9.68 1.74
C ASN A 4 -5.83 -10.42 1.06
N CYS A 5 -5.41 -9.97 -0.12
CA CYS A 5 -4.42 -10.71 -0.93
C CYS A 5 -3.00 -10.11 -0.90
N PHE A 6 -2.79 -8.95 -0.27
CA PHE A 6 -1.46 -8.36 -0.18
C PHE A 6 -0.71 -8.97 1.02
N PRO A 7 0.46 -9.61 0.83
CA PRO A 7 1.28 -10.19 1.90
C PRO A 7 1.97 -9.07 2.68
N SER A 8 1.20 -8.33 3.47
CA SER A 8 1.72 -7.40 4.45
C SER A 8 2.11 -8.13 5.73
N ALA A 9 3.01 -7.52 6.51
CA ALA A 9 3.31 -7.98 7.86
C ALA A 9 2.05 -8.05 8.73
N GLN A 10 1.02 -7.24 8.45
CA GLN A 10 -0.28 -7.33 9.13
C GLN A 10 -0.99 -8.67 8.88
N LEU A 11 -1.02 -9.17 7.64
CA LEU A 11 -1.63 -10.45 7.29
C LEU A 11 -0.79 -11.64 7.76
N LYS A 12 0.53 -11.62 7.53
CA LYS A 12 1.45 -12.66 7.98
C LYS A 12 1.53 -12.76 9.50
N GLY A 13 1.64 -11.62 10.18
CA GLY A 13 1.67 -11.54 11.64
C GLY A 13 0.34 -11.90 12.28
N ARG A 14 -0.81 -11.63 11.64
CA ARG A 14 -2.10 -12.14 12.11
C ARG A 14 -2.14 -13.66 12.10
N PHE A 15 -1.66 -14.28 11.03
CA PHE A 15 -1.59 -15.75 10.92
C PHE A 15 -0.63 -16.35 11.95
N ASN A 16 0.51 -15.70 12.19
CA ASN A 16 1.55 -16.15 13.12
C ASN A 16 1.32 -15.73 14.59
N ASN A 17 0.16 -15.14 14.94
CA ASN A 17 -0.13 -14.58 16.27
C ASN A 17 0.89 -13.52 16.76
N THR A 18 1.61 -12.86 15.86
CA THR A 18 2.52 -11.76 16.17
C THR A 18 1.73 -10.55 16.69
N PRO A 19 2.09 -9.89 17.81
CA PRO A 19 1.47 -8.66 18.27
C PRO A 19 1.43 -7.57 17.20
N TYR A 20 0.37 -6.74 17.17
CA TYR A 20 0.19 -5.74 16.10
C TYR A 20 1.39 -4.78 15.94
N GLY A 21 2.00 -4.36 17.05
CA GLY A 21 3.17 -3.47 17.06
C GLY A 21 4.43 -4.09 16.46
N GLU A 22 4.50 -5.42 16.39
CA GLU A 22 5.64 -6.16 15.83
C GLU A 22 5.45 -6.49 14.34
N ARG A 23 4.30 -6.14 13.76
CA ARG A 23 3.97 -6.38 12.33
C ARG A 23 4.51 -5.26 11.46
N VAL A 24 5.82 -5.05 11.52
CA VAL A 24 6.48 -3.88 10.95
C VAL A 24 6.77 -4.02 9.46
N CYS A 25 6.81 -2.87 8.77
CA CYS A 25 7.27 -2.81 7.39
C CYS A 25 8.80 -3.04 7.32
N PRO A 26 9.31 -3.83 6.34
CA PRO A 26 10.74 -3.98 6.07
C PRO A 26 11.45 -2.67 5.67
N SER A 27 10.69 -1.60 5.40
CA SER A 27 11.24 -0.28 5.12
C SER A 27 12.03 0.33 6.30
N GLY A 28 12.00 -0.29 7.48
CA GLY A 28 12.94 0.01 8.57
C GLY A 28 12.50 1.11 9.55
N ASN A 29 11.25 1.55 9.50
CA ASN A 29 10.75 2.65 10.35
C ASN A 29 9.89 2.18 11.55
N GLU A 30 9.89 0.89 11.88
CA GLU A 30 9.03 0.30 12.94
C GLU A 30 7.52 0.58 12.75
N VAL A 31 7.11 1.03 11.56
CA VAL A 31 5.72 1.34 11.26
C VAL A 31 4.96 0.05 11.00
N PRO A 32 3.81 -0.19 11.65
CA PRO A 32 2.94 -1.31 11.33
C PRO A 32 2.57 -1.30 9.85
N GLU A 33 2.83 -2.40 9.16
CA GLU A 33 2.60 -2.47 7.73
C GLU A 33 1.11 -2.70 7.44
N ASN A 34 0.40 -1.60 7.28
CA ASN A 34 -0.99 -1.58 6.85
C ASN A 34 -1.11 -1.03 5.41
N LEU A 35 -2.33 -1.05 4.87
CA LEU A 35 -2.61 -0.59 3.51
C LEU A 35 -2.41 0.91 3.32
N SER A 36 -2.74 1.72 4.32
CA SER A 36 -2.50 3.17 4.27
C SER A 36 -1.01 3.43 4.11
N HIS A 37 -0.20 2.81 4.96
CA HIS A 37 1.26 2.88 4.85
C HIS A 37 1.73 2.40 3.48
N THR A 38 1.31 1.21 3.06
CA THR A 38 1.73 0.60 1.79
C THR A 38 1.41 1.49 0.58
N ILE A 39 0.19 2.05 0.52
CA ILE A 39 -0.29 2.79 -0.65
C ILE A 39 0.15 4.26 -0.62
N LEU A 40 0.28 4.90 0.54
CA LEU A 40 0.47 6.36 0.61
C LEU A 40 1.87 6.78 1.06
N GLU A 41 2.57 5.97 1.87
CA GLU A 41 3.70 6.47 2.67
C GLU A 41 4.94 5.56 2.63
N CYS A 42 4.82 4.34 2.12
CA CYS A 42 5.88 3.34 2.20
C CYS A 42 7.04 3.70 1.28
N ARG A 43 8.15 4.15 1.86
CA ARG A 43 9.39 4.51 1.14
C ARG A 43 9.93 3.36 0.29
N LEU A 44 9.73 2.12 0.72
CA LEU A 44 10.14 0.92 -0.02
C LEU A 44 9.52 0.87 -1.43
N TYR A 45 8.32 1.43 -1.59
CA TYR A 45 7.59 1.44 -2.86
C TYR A 45 7.61 2.82 -3.52
N GLY A 46 8.51 3.73 -3.11
CA GLY A 46 8.52 5.13 -3.53
C GLY A 46 8.58 5.33 -5.04
N SER A 47 9.43 4.58 -5.75
CA SER A 47 9.53 4.66 -7.21
C SER A 47 8.23 4.22 -7.90
N GLU A 48 7.62 3.13 -7.43
CA GLU A 48 6.36 2.62 -7.97
C GLU A 48 5.19 3.54 -7.64
N HIS A 49 5.22 4.18 -6.47
CA HIS A 49 4.25 5.20 -6.07
C HIS A 49 4.32 6.40 -7.02
N LEU A 50 5.53 6.91 -7.30
CA LEU A 50 5.74 8.02 -8.24
C LEU A 50 5.24 7.68 -9.65
N TYR A 51 5.40 6.43 -10.07
CA TYR A 51 5.02 6.03 -11.43
C TYR A 51 3.51 5.77 -11.57
N TYR A 52 2.90 5.04 -10.63
CA TYR A 52 1.50 4.58 -10.75
C TYR A 52 0.48 5.43 -10.00
N LEU A 53 0.84 6.00 -8.85
CA LEU A 53 -0.12 6.66 -7.96
C LEU A 53 0.00 8.19 -8.00
N HIS A 54 1.21 8.74 -8.11
CA HIS A 54 1.44 10.18 -8.13
C HIS A 54 0.67 10.94 -9.24
N PRO A 55 0.52 10.42 -10.49
CA PRO A 55 -0.30 11.10 -11.50
C PRO A 55 -1.78 11.27 -11.11
N ILE A 56 -2.26 10.46 -10.16
CA ILE A 56 -3.61 10.52 -9.61
C ILE A 56 -3.61 11.39 -8.36
N THR A 57 -2.74 11.09 -7.39
CA THR A 57 -2.75 11.72 -6.06
C THR A 57 -2.29 13.18 -6.08
N SER A 58 -1.45 13.59 -7.03
CA SER A 58 -1.03 14.99 -7.23
C SER A 58 -2.19 15.95 -7.54
N LYS A 59 -3.34 15.43 -7.99
CA LYS A 59 -4.56 16.23 -8.23
C LYS A 59 -5.38 16.47 -6.96
N TYR A 60 -5.02 15.82 -5.86
CA TYR A 60 -5.77 15.79 -4.60
C TYR A 60 -4.91 16.17 -3.39
N THR A 61 -3.95 17.08 -3.55
CA THR A 61 -2.96 17.47 -2.52
C THR A 61 -3.54 18.04 -1.22
N GLY A 62 -4.82 18.40 -1.19
CA GLY A 62 -5.53 18.85 0.03
C GLY A 62 -6.50 17.82 0.63
N MET A 63 -6.60 16.60 0.05
CA MET A 63 -7.51 15.58 0.52
C MET A 63 -6.94 14.85 1.74
N PRO A 64 -7.71 14.61 2.81
CA PRO A 64 -7.27 13.78 3.93
C PRO A 64 -6.85 12.38 3.46
N SER A 65 -5.77 11.84 4.01
CA SER A 65 -5.22 10.52 3.63
C SER A 65 -6.26 9.40 3.64
N THR A 66 -7.20 9.45 4.60
CA THR A 66 -8.30 8.49 4.72
C THR A 66 -9.26 8.54 3.54
N ASP A 67 -9.57 9.73 3.04
CA ASP A 67 -10.50 9.90 1.92
C ASP A 67 -9.81 9.65 0.59
N LEU A 68 -8.52 10.01 0.48
CA LEU A 68 -7.70 9.64 -0.67
C LEU A 68 -7.59 8.11 -0.79
N LEU A 69 -7.36 7.41 0.31
CA LEU A 69 -7.32 5.95 0.33
C LEU A 69 -8.66 5.33 -0.07
N LYS A 70 -9.78 5.85 0.46
CA LYS A 70 -11.13 5.41 0.04
C LYS A 70 -11.34 5.64 -1.45
N PHE A 71 -10.93 6.79 -1.99
CA PHE A 71 -11.04 7.10 -3.41
C PHE A 71 -10.24 6.09 -4.26
N LEU A 72 -8.97 5.87 -3.94
CA LEU A 72 -8.09 4.93 -4.64
C LEU A 72 -8.63 3.50 -4.61
N LEU A 73 -9.29 3.11 -3.51
CA LEU A 73 -9.84 1.77 -3.31
C LEU A 73 -11.31 1.61 -3.69
N SER A 74 -12.01 2.69 -4.07
CA SER A 74 -13.45 2.71 -4.31
C SER A 74 -13.91 1.83 -5.47
N GLY A 75 -13.03 1.56 -6.45
CA GLY A 75 -13.39 0.85 -7.67
C GLY A 75 -14.27 1.65 -8.64
N ALA A 76 -14.59 2.92 -8.34
CA ALA A 76 -15.51 3.74 -9.13
C ALA A 76 -14.91 4.20 -10.46
N ASN A 77 -13.57 4.35 -10.53
CA ASN A 77 -12.87 4.75 -11.74
C ASN A 77 -11.95 3.62 -12.22
N GLN A 78 -12.12 3.18 -13.47
CA GLN A 78 -11.36 2.07 -14.04
C GLN A 78 -9.86 2.38 -14.13
N THR A 79 -9.49 3.59 -14.56
CA THR A 79 -8.10 4.04 -14.66
C THR A 79 -7.40 4.08 -13.30
N THR A 80 -8.08 4.61 -12.28
CA THR A 80 -7.58 4.59 -10.89
C THR A 80 -7.42 3.15 -10.40
N THR A 81 -8.42 2.31 -10.64
CA THR A 81 -8.39 0.89 -10.23
C THR A 81 -7.23 0.13 -10.89
N GLN A 82 -6.99 0.34 -12.18
CA GLN A 82 -5.88 -0.26 -12.90
C GLN A 82 -4.53 0.23 -12.38
N SER A 83 -4.40 1.52 -12.09
CA SER A 83 -3.16 2.10 -11.58
C SER A 83 -2.83 1.57 -10.19
N VAL A 84 -3.82 1.50 -9.30
CA VAL A 84 -3.68 0.88 -7.97
C VAL A 84 -3.34 -0.61 -8.09
N ALA A 85 -3.95 -1.33 -9.03
CA ALA A 85 -3.61 -2.74 -9.26
C ALA A 85 -2.16 -2.91 -9.72
N LYS A 86 -1.70 -2.12 -10.70
CA LYS A 86 -0.31 -2.14 -11.18
C LYS A 86 0.68 -1.82 -10.06
N PHE A 87 0.39 -0.79 -9.27
CA PHE A 87 1.16 -0.45 -8.07
C PHE A 87 1.26 -1.65 -7.12
N LEU A 88 0.13 -2.26 -6.75
CA LEU A 88 0.12 -3.40 -5.84
C LEU A 88 0.91 -4.58 -6.41
N PHE A 89 0.82 -4.88 -7.70
CA PHE A 89 1.62 -5.92 -8.34
C PHE A 89 3.13 -5.62 -8.30
N ALA A 90 3.54 -4.37 -8.49
CA ALA A 90 4.94 -3.97 -8.38
C ALA A 90 5.44 -4.07 -6.93
N ALA A 91 4.64 -3.56 -5.97
CA ALA A 91 4.94 -3.66 -4.54
C ALA A 91 5.05 -5.13 -4.08
N LEU A 92 4.21 -6.04 -4.60
CA LEU A 92 4.32 -7.48 -4.36
C LEU A 92 5.66 -8.05 -4.82
N ARG A 93 6.13 -7.66 -6.02
CA ARG A 93 7.42 -8.12 -6.55
C ARG A 93 8.58 -7.63 -5.69
N ILE A 94 8.56 -6.36 -5.31
CA ILE A 94 9.57 -5.78 -4.41
C ILE A 94 9.56 -6.54 -3.09
N ARG A 95 8.39 -6.77 -2.49
CA ARG A 95 8.28 -7.46 -1.21
C ARG A 95 8.80 -8.90 -1.23
N LYS A 96 8.66 -9.62 -2.35
CA LYS A 96 9.27 -10.96 -2.49
C LYS A 96 10.80 -10.93 -2.37
N SER A 97 11.46 -9.80 -2.65
CA SER A 97 12.91 -9.67 -2.49
C SER A 97 13.37 -9.43 -1.05
N TYR A 98 12.44 -9.21 -0.11
CA TYR A 98 12.71 -8.98 1.32
C TYR A 98 12.22 -10.15 2.21
N HIS A 99 11.79 -11.25 1.60
CA HIS A 99 11.40 -12.50 2.26
C HIS A 99 12.31 -13.63 1.81
#